data_AF-A0A661LRA4-F1
#
_entry.id   AF-A0A661LRA4-F1
#
_cell.length_a   1.000
_cell.length_b   1.000
_cell.length_c   1.000
_cell.angle_alpha   90.00
_cell.angle_beta   90.00
_cell.angle_gamma   90.00
#
_symmetry.space_group_name_H-M   'P 1'
#
loop_
_entity.id
_entity.type
_entity.pdbx_description
1 polymer ?
#
loop_
_entity_poly.entity_id
_entity_poly.type
_entity_poly.pdbx_seq_one_letter_code
_entity_poly.pdbx_strand_id
1 'polypeptide(L)' 'MDKGELCNVLKDAMVALEQDAVLTNTQKGLAAGIPPLEIIENGLLPGLNTIGERFE' A
#
# COMPACT_ATOMS: atom_id res chain seq x y z
N MET A 1 -11.00 -8.69 5.51
CA MET A 1 -10.26 -7.45 5.22
C MET A 1 -11.11 -6.67 4.25
N ASP A 2 -11.57 -5.51 4.67
CA ASP A 2 -12.21 -4.59 3.74
C ASP A 2 -11.16 -3.89 2.86
N LYS A 3 -11.64 -3.20 1.83
CA LYS A 3 -10.82 -2.49 0.84
C LYS A 3 -9.95 -1.38 1.47
N GLY A 4 -10.50 -0.61 2.40
CA GLY A 4 -9.78 0.45 3.11
C GLY A 4 -8.74 -0.12 4.08
N GLU A 5 -9.03 -1.23 4.74
CA GLU A 5 -8.05 -1.94 5.58
C GLU A 5 -6.83 -2.40 4.77
N LEU A 6 -7.02 -2.93 3.56
CA LEU A 6 -5.91 -3.39 2.73
C LEU A 6 -5.00 -2.23 2.27
N CYS A 7 -5.57 -1.09 1.89
CA CYS A 7 -4.81 0.10 1.51
C CYS A 7 -3.98 0.65 2.68
N ASN A 8 -4.52 0.64 3.90
CA ASN A 8 -3.78 1.02 5.10
C ASN A 8 -2.62 0.06 5.38
N VAL A 9 -2.85 -1.25 5.29
CA VAL A 9 -1.80 -2.26 5.45
C VAL A 9 -0.69 -2.09 4.40
N LEU A 10 -1.03 -1.74 3.17
CA LEU A 10 -0.05 -1.44 2.11
C LEU A 10 0.79 -0.21 2.43
N LYS A 11 0.16 0.87 2.87
CA LYS A 11 0.85 2.08 3.31
C LYS A 11 1.82 1.76 4.45
N ASP A 12 1.39 1.01 5.46
CA ASP A 12 2.23 0.69 6.61
C ASP A 12 3.42 -0.19 6.21
N ALA A 13 3.20 -1.17 5.33
CA ALA A 13 4.28 -2.01 4.78
C ALA A 13 5.31 -1.20 3.97
N MET A 14 4.86 -0.20 3.21
CA MET A 14 5.75 0.73 2.50
C MET A 14 6.62 1.50 3.50
N VAL A 15 6.00 2.09 4.52
CA VAL A 15 6.69 2.89 5.55
C VAL A 15 7.67 2.04 6.37
N ALA A 16 7.36 0.76 6.58
CA ALA A 16 8.22 -0.20 7.26
C ALA A 16 9.32 -0.79 6.36
N LEU A 17 9.35 -0.44 5.06
CA LEU A 17 10.28 -0.98 4.06
C LEU A 17 10.19 -2.51 3.91
N GLU A 18 9.03 -3.10 4.19
CA GLU A 18 8.79 -4.54 4.08
C GLU A 18 8.37 -4.91 2.65
N GLN A 19 9.35 -5.05 1.76
CA GLN A 19 9.12 -5.30 0.33
C GLN A 19 8.21 -6.52 0.05
N ASP A 20 8.44 -7.64 0.73
CA ASP A 20 7.64 -8.86 0.52
C ASP A 20 6.18 -8.66 0.94
N ALA A 21 5.95 -7.89 2.01
CA ALA A 21 4.61 -7.54 2.47
C ALA A 21 3.90 -6.61 1.47
N VAL A 22 4.60 -5.62 0.91
CA VAL A 22 4.07 -4.73 -0.13
C VAL A 22 3.63 -5.55 -1.36
N LEU A 23 4.47 -6.46 -1.85
CA LEU A 23 4.15 -7.31 -2.99
C LEU A 23 2.96 -8.23 -2.71
N THR A 24 2.97 -8.89 -1.56
CA THR A 24 1.90 -9.80 -1.13
C THR A 24 0.55 -9.09 -1.03
N ASN A 25 0.53 -7.91 -0.41
CA ASN A 25 -0.72 -7.17 -0.21
C ASN A 25 -1.23 -6.52 -1.50
N THR A 26 -0.32 -6.12 -2.40
CA THR A 26 -0.69 -5.65 -3.75
C THR A 26 -1.40 -6.76 -4.53
N GLN A 27 -0.86 -7.98 -4.51
CA GLN A 27 -1.49 -9.14 -5.17
C GLN A 27 -2.84 -9.49 -4.55
N LYS A 28 -2.97 -9.43 -3.21
CA LYS A 28 -4.26 -9.63 -2.52
C LYS A 28 -5.30 -8.60 -2.96
N GLY A 29 -4.91 -7.33 -3.13
CA GLY A 29 -5.81 -6.29 -3.61
C GLY A 29 -6.31 -6.54 -5.02
N LEU A 30 -5.41 -6.93 -5.92
CA LEU A 30 -5.78 -7.32 -7.29
C LEU A 30 -6.72 -8.53 -7.30
N ALA A 31 -6.42 -9.57 -6.50
CA ALA A 31 -7.26 -10.77 -6.38
C ALA A 31 -8.64 -10.48 -5.78
N ALA A 32 -8.75 -9.46 -4.92
CA ALA A 32 -10.00 -8.97 -4.35
C ALA A 32 -10.80 -8.06 -5.31
N GLY A 33 -10.30 -7.81 -6.53
CA GLY A 33 -10.96 -6.97 -7.53
C GLY A 33 -10.83 -5.47 -7.28
N ILE A 34 -9.90 -5.04 -6.42
CA ILE A 34 -9.62 -3.61 -6.22
C ILE A 34 -8.95 -3.07 -7.49
N PRO A 35 -9.42 -1.94 -8.05
CA PRO A 35 -8.81 -1.34 -9.22
C PRO A 35 -7.31 -1.04 -8.97
N PRO A 36 -6.40 -1.34 -9.92
CA PRO A 36 -4.97 -1.10 -9.74
C PRO A 36 -4.64 0.36 -9.40
N LEU A 37 -5.33 1.31 -10.05
CA LEU A 37 -5.14 2.73 -9.80
C LEU A 37 -5.43 3.09 -8.33
N GLU A 38 -6.44 2.45 -7.75
CA GLU A 38 -6.81 2.70 -6.35
C GLU A 38 -5.80 2.12 -5.36
N ILE A 39 -5.19 0.97 -5.65
CA ILE A 39 -4.09 0.41 -4.86
C ILE A 39 -2.89 1.39 -4.85
N ILE A 40 -2.63 2.03 -6.00
CA ILE A 40 -1.57 3.03 -6.14
C ILE A 40 -1.92 4.28 -5.34
N GLU A 41 -3.06 4.91 -5.62
CA GLU A 41 -3.45 6.22 -5.08
C GLU A 41 -3.73 6.19 -3.57
N ASN A 42 -4.32 5.09 -3.07
CA ASN A 42 -4.76 5.00 -1.67
C ASN A 42 -3.85 4.12 -0.80
N GLY A 43 -2.88 3.39 -1.38
CA GLY A 43 -1.94 2.53 -0.64
C GLY A 43 -0.49 2.95 -0.85
N LEU A 44 0.04 2.72 -2.05
CA LEU A 44 1.46 2.87 -2.35
C LEU A 44 1.93 4.33 -2.30
N LEU A 45 1.20 5.24 -2.94
CA LEU A 45 1.56 6.67 -3.02
C LEU A 45 1.53 7.34 -1.63
N PRO A 46 0.50 7.16 -0.77
CA PRO A 46 0.52 7.69 0.59
C PRO A 46 1.70 7.17 1.41
N GLY A 47 2.05 5.89 1.27
CA GLY A 47 3.22 5.31 1.93
C GLY A 47 4.52 5.97 1.48
N LEU A 48 4.70 6.17 0.17
CA LEU A 48 5.86 6.85 -0.39
C LEU A 48 5.97 8.31 0.06
N ASN A 49 4.85 9.04 0.11
CA ASN A 49 4.82 10.42 0.59
C ASN A 49 5.29 10.50 2.05
N THR A 50 4.81 9.60 2.93
CA THR A 50 5.28 9.54 4.33
C THR A 50 6.77 9.25 4.43
N ILE A 51 7.33 8.43 3.53
CA ILE A 51 8.79 8.20 3.48
C ILE A 51 9.52 9.50 3.09
N GLY A 52 9.02 10.21 2.07
CA GLY A 52 9.57 11.50 1.65
C GLY A 52 9.57 12.55 2.76
N GLU A 53 8.45 12.71 3.46
CA GLU A 53 8.32 13.63 4.61
C GLU A 53 9.27 13.30 5.76
N ARG A 54 9.63 12.02 5.97
CA ARG A 54 10.59 11.60 7.00
C ARG A 54 12.05 11.77 6.59
N PHE A 55 12.30 11.88 5.28
CA PHE A 55 13.63 12.04 4.73
C PHE A 55 14.10 13.50 4.77
N GLU A 56 13.17 14.45 4.60
CA GLU A 56 13.41 15.90 4.79
C GLU A 56 13.74 16.26 6.24
#